data_AF-A0A954FHY2-F1
#
_entry.id   AF-A0A954FHY2-F1
#
_cell.length_a   1.000
_cell.length_b   1.000
_cell.length_c   1.000
_cell.angle_alpha   90.00
_cell.angle_beta   90.00
_cell.angle_gamma   90.00
#
_symmetry.space_group_name_H-M   'P 1'
#
loop_
_entity.id
_entity.type
_entity.pdbx_description
1 polymer ?
#
loop_
_entity_poly.entity_id
_entity_poly.type
_entity_poly.pdbx_seq_one_letter_code
_entity_poly.pdbx_strand_id
1 'polypeptide(L)' 'DVFFLANHGVTVCGPSVAVAFDELYYLERACRQQVLAMSTGQPLALIPEPLLSETARQYMQVLEPQAEKHFEALKRVHNL' A
#
# COMPACT_ATOMS: atom_id res chain seq x y z
N ASP A 1 2.41 9.75 3.42
CA ASP A 1 3.60 10.23 2.67
C ASP A 1 4.65 9.13 2.52
N VAL A 2 5.16 8.92 1.31
CA VAL A 2 6.11 7.85 0.98
C VAL A 2 7.36 8.41 0.31
N PHE A 3 8.53 8.09 0.86
CA PHE A 3 9.83 8.41 0.28
C PHE A 3 10.53 7.15 -0.20
N PHE A 4 10.95 7.13 -1.47
CA PHE A 4 11.82 6.10 -2.02
C PHE A 4 13.28 6.53 -1.91
N LEU A 5 14.07 5.74 -1.20
CA LEU A 5 15.49 5.95 -0.98
C LEU A 5 16.26 5.07 -1.96
N ALA A 6 16.89 5.69 -2.95
CA ALA A 6 17.58 4.99 -4.03
C ALA A 6 18.58 3.95 -3.48
N ASN A 7 18.38 2.68 -3.86
CA ASN A 7 19.18 1.53 -3.43
C ASN A 7 19.17 1.23 -1.91
N HIS A 8 18.17 1.75 -1.17
CA HIS A 8 18.07 1.54 0.27
C HIS A 8 16.70 0.97 0.68
N GLY A 9 15.61 1.60 0.27
CA GLY A 9 14.27 1.17 0.66
C GLY A 9 13.30 2.34 0.70
N VAL A 10 12.35 2.29 1.63
CA VAL A 10 11.31 3.32 1.77
C VAL A 10 11.21 3.85 3.18
N THR A 11 10.73 5.08 3.31
CA THR A 11 10.26 5.65 4.58
C THR A 11 8.83 6.12 4.39
N VAL A 12 7.95 5.74 5.31
CA VAL A 12 6.52 6.06 5.25
C VAL A 12 6.14 6.84 6.50
N CYS A 13 5.45 7.96 6.30
CA CYS A 13 4.97 8.84 7.35
C CYS A 13 3.46 9.04 7.19
N GLY A 14 2.74 9.19 8.30
CA GLY A 14 1.31 9.44 8.30
C GLY A 14 0.85 10.20 9.55
N PRO A 15 -0.39 10.70 9.58
CA PRO A 15 -0.94 11.44 10.72
C PRO A 15 -1.10 10.58 11.99
N SER A 16 -1.05 9.25 11.85
CA SER A 16 -1.03 8.30 12.96
C SER A 16 -0.18 7.08 12.61
N VAL A 17 0.20 6.30 13.63
CA VAL A 17 0.91 5.02 13.43
C VAL A 17 0.09 4.06 12.58
N ALA A 18 -1.24 4.02 12.77
CA ALA A 18 -2.13 3.16 11.99
C ALA A 18 -2.08 3.49 10.50
N VAL A 19 -2.18 4.78 10.13
CA VAL A 19 -2.10 5.22 8.73
C VAL A 19 -0.73 4.95 8.13
N ALA A 20 0.35 5.28 8.84
CA ALA A 20 1.71 5.03 8.35
C ALA A 20 1.97 3.53 8.13
N PHE A 21 1.46 2.67 9.01
CA PHE A 21 1.62 1.22 8.89
C PHE A 21 0.78 0.65 7.75
N ASP A 22 -0.45 1.14 7.56
CA ASP A 22 -1.33 0.73 6.47
C ASP A 22 -0.74 1.09 5.10
N GLU A 23 -0.27 2.33 4.93
CA GLU A 23 0.42 2.78 3.71
C GLU A 23 1.69 1.94 3.45
N LEU A 24 2.50 1.67 4.48
CA LEU A 24 3.69 0.82 4.34
C LEU A 24 3.33 -0.61 3.92
N TYR A 25 2.29 -1.19 4.53
CA TYR A 25 1.84 -2.54 4.22
C TYR A 25 1.41 -2.65 2.75
N TYR A 26 0.54 -1.75 2.29
CA TYR A 26 0.03 -1.80 0.92
C TYR A 26 1.10 -1.45 -0.11
N LEU A 27 2.04 -0.56 0.22
CA LEU A 27 3.20 -0.29 -0.62
C LEU A 27 4.05 -1.55 -0.82
N GLU A 28 4.36 -2.27 0.26
CA GLU A 28 5.12 -3.52 0.18
C GLU A 28 4.38 -4.59 -0.65
N ARG A 29 3.05 -4.69 -0.51
CA ARG A 29 2.24 -5.58 -1.36
C ARG A 29 2.36 -5.19 -2.84
N ALA A 30 2.19 -3.91 -3.16
CA ALA A 30 2.29 -3.39 -4.53
C ALA A 30 3.68 -3.66 -5.13
N CYS A 31 4.76 -3.37 -4.40
CA CYS A 31 6.12 -3.65 -4.84
C CYS A 31 6.34 -5.15 -5.09
N ARG A 32 5.89 -6.02 -4.16
CA ARG A 32 5.99 -7.47 -4.33
C ARG A 32 5.25 -7.95 -5.59
N GLN A 33 4.04 -7.46 -5.83
CA GLN A 33 3.22 -7.81 -6.99
C GLN A 33 3.88 -7.32 -8.29
N GLN A 34 4.42 -6.11 -8.29
CA GLN A 34 5.17 -5.56 -9.43
C GLN A 34 6.39 -6.41 -9.76
N VAL A 35 7.23 -6.74 -8.78
CA VAL A 35 8.41 -7.60 -8.98
C VAL A 35 7.99 -8.98 -9.49
N LEU A 36 6.96 -9.58 -8.91
CA LEU A 36 6.45 -10.87 -9.35
C LEU A 36 5.96 -10.83 -10.80
N ALA A 37 5.14 -9.84 -11.16
CA ALA A 37 4.63 -9.69 -12.52
C ALA A 37 5.76 -9.47 -13.54
N MET A 38 6.70 -8.56 -13.23
CA MET A 38 7.86 -8.29 -14.09
C MET A 38 8.80 -9.48 -14.24
N SER A 39 8.93 -10.32 -13.20
CA SER A 39 9.79 -11.51 -13.25
C SER A 39 9.36 -12.55 -14.29
N THR A 40 8.11 -12.48 -14.76
CA THR A 40 7.59 -13.37 -15.81
C THR A 40 8.15 -13.07 -17.21
N GLY A 41 8.71 -11.86 -17.41
CA GLY A 41 9.15 -11.37 -18.71
C GLY A 41 8.01 -11.13 -19.72
N GLN A 42 6.75 -11.27 -19.33
CA GLN A 42 5.59 -11.03 -20.19
C GLN A 42 5.20 -9.54 -20.21
N PRO A 43 4.53 -9.06 -21.28
CA PRO A 43 3.92 -7.73 -21.27
C PRO A 43 2.94 -7.57 -20.11
N LEU A 44 3.03 -6.45 -19.38
CA LEU A 44 2.13 -6.16 -18.28
C LEU A 44 0.75 -5.71 -18.80
N ALA A 45 -0.32 -6.27 -18.23
CA ALA A 45 -1.66 -5.79 -18.46
C ALA A 45 -1.92 -4.53 -17.62
N LEU A 46 -1.97 -3.36 -18.27
CA LEU A 46 -2.19 -2.09 -17.60
C LEU A 46 -3.67 -1.87 -17.30
N ILE A 47 -3.96 -1.31 -16.12
CA ILE A 47 -5.30 -0.92 -15.70
C ILE A 47 -5.71 0.35 -16.46
N PRO A 48 -6.92 0.44 -17.04
CA PRO A 48 -7.40 1.66 -17.67
C PRO A 48 -7.45 2.85 -16.70
N GLU A 49 -6.98 4.01 -17.15
CA GLU A 49 -6.88 5.24 -16.36
C GLU A 49 -8.16 5.62 -15.59
N PRO A 50 -9.38 5.54 -16.18
CA PRO A 50 -10.60 5.89 -15.45
C PRO A 50 -10.86 4.98 -14.25
N LEU A 51 -10.55 3.68 -14.38
CA LEU A 51 -10.73 2.71 -13.30
C LEU A 51 -9.68 2.90 -12.20
N LEU A 52 -8.43 3.21 -12.59
CA LEU A 52 -7.35 3.53 -11.66
C LEU A 52 -7.69 4.76 -10.82
N SER A 53 -8.08 5.85 -11.48
CA SER A 53 -8.45 7.11 -10.82
C SER A 53 -9.63 6.94 -9.87
N GLU A 54 -10.67 6.22 -10.28
CA GLU A 54 -11.85 5.99 -9.45
C GLU A 54 -11.51 5.11 -8.23
N THR A 55 -10.72 4.06 -8.41
CA THR A 55 -10.29 3.18 -7.29
C THR A 55 -9.44 3.95 -6.28
N ALA A 56 -8.50 4.78 -6.75
CA ALA A 56 -7.69 5.63 -5.88
C ALA A 56 -8.55 6.62 -5.10
N ARG A 57 -9.52 7.27 -5.77
CA ARG A 57 -10.47 8.19 -5.13
C ARG A 57 -11.28 7.50 -4.03
N GLN A 58 -11.84 6.32 -4.32
CA GLN A 58 -12.61 5.55 -3.34
C GLN A 58 -11.75 5.12 -2.14
N TYR A 59 -10.52 4.69 -2.39
CA TYR A 59 -9.58 4.31 -1.33
C TYR A 59 -9.29 5.48 -0.38
N MET A 60 -8.99 6.67 -0.94
CA MET A 60 -8.69 7.86 -0.14
C MET A 60 -9.86 8.30 0.76
N GLN A 61 -11.11 8.03 0.36
CA GLN A 61 -12.29 8.36 1.17
C GLN A 61 -12.43 7.51 2.44
N VAL A 62 -11.78 6.36 2.50
CA VAL A 62 -11.91 5.40 3.61
C VAL A 62 -10.59 5.11 4.31
N LEU A 63 -9.49 5.75 3.91
CA LEU A 63 -8.14 5.45 4.37
C LEU A 63 -8.01 5.41 5.90
N GLU A 64 -8.33 6.51 6.59
CA GLU A 64 -8.17 6.59 8.05
C GLU A 64 -8.97 5.53 8.82
N PRO A 65 -10.30 5.41 8.65
CA PRO A 65 -11.06 4.40 9.39
C PRO A 65 -10.73 2.96 8.99
N GLN A 66 -10.21 2.72 7.78
CA GLN A 66 -9.72 1.41 7.37
C GLN A 66 -8.36 1.09 8.00
N ALA A 67 -7.44 2.06 8.02
CA ALA A 67 -6.11 1.92 8.58
C ALA A 67 -6.17 1.57 10.08
N GLU A 68 -7.08 2.21 10.84
CA GLU A 68 -7.33 1.85 12.24
C GLU A 68 -7.79 0.40 12.40
N LYS A 69 -8.80 -0.01 11.63
CA LYS A 69 -9.33 -1.38 11.68
C LYS A 69 -8.26 -2.41 11.29
N HIS A 70 -7.46 -2.09 10.28
CA HIS A 70 -6.35 -2.94 9.85
C HIS A 70 -5.28 -3.05 10.94
N PHE A 71 -4.87 -1.93 11.54
CA PHE A 71 -3.88 -1.92 12.61
C PHE A 71 -4.35 -2.72 13.83
N GLU A 72 -5.61 -2.57 14.24
CA GLU A 72 -6.20 -3.38 15.32
C GLU A 72 -6.28 -4.87 14.95
N ALA A 73 -6.51 -5.21 13.67
CA ALA A 73 -6.45 -6.60 13.22
C ALA A 73 -5.04 -7.18 13.31
N LEU A 74 -4.02 -6.41 12.92
CA LEU A 74 -2.63 -6.83 13.01
C LEU A 74 -2.20 -7.06 14.46
N LYS A 75 -2.61 -6.18 15.38
CA LYS A 75 -2.35 -6.37 16.82
C LYS A 75 -2.89 -7.71 17.32
N ARG A 76 -4.15 -8.05 16.97
CA ARG A 76 -4.75 -9.36 17.32
C ARG A 76 -3.97 -10.54 16.75
N VAL A 77 -3.47 -10.45 15.51
CA VAL A 77 -2.67 -11.51 14.88
C VAL A 77 -1.32 -11.69 15.59
N HIS A 78 -0.75 -10.61 16.11
CA HIS A 78 0.55 -10.60 16.77
C HIS A 78 0.50 -10.70 18.30
N ASN A 79 -0.69 -10.91 18.88
CA ASN A 79 -0.93 -10.93 20.33
C ASN A 79 -0.44 -9.66 21.06
N LEU A 80 -0.65 -8.51 20.43
CA LEU A 80 -0.41 -7.16 20.97
C LEU A 80 -1.70 -6.49 21.45
#